data_AF-D7CJS7-F1
#
_entry.id   AF-D7CJS7-F1
#
_cell.length_a   1.000
_cell.length_b   1.000
_cell.length_c   1.000
_cell.angle_alpha   90.00
_cell.angle_beta   90.00
_cell.angle_gamma   90.00
#
_symmetry.space_group_name_H-M   'P 1'
#
loop_
_entity.id
_entity.type
_entity.pdbx_description
1 polymer ?
#
loop_
_entity_poly.entity_id
_entity_poly.type
_entity_poly.pdbx_seq_one_letter_code
_entity_poly.pdbx_strand_id
1 'polypeptide(L)'
;MKTKTISLPRLNGLSPTLESTALKLMEEAGELAQAIGKLRGLSGERIEVSENEAVQLITKELLDVAQTAVSMMFVMEERYGVDIEQALDHHYEKLYRKGYLIKK
;
A
#
# COMPACT_ATOMS: atom_id res chain seq x y z
N MET A 1 -17.66 16.20 6.60
CA MET A 1 -17.59 15.49 5.29
C MET A 1 -16.76 14.22 5.44
N LYS A 2 -17.10 13.14 4.73
CA LYS A 2 -16.23 11.96 4.64
C LYS A 2 -15.19 12.19 3.53
N THR A 3 -13.91 12.04 3.84
CA THR A 3 -12.86 11.94 2.82
C THR A 3 -13.16 10.75 1.91
N LYS A 4 -12.81 10.83 0.62
CA LYS A 4 -12.86 9.64 -0.23
C LYS A 4 -11.84 8.64 0.29
N THR A 5 -12.28 7.44 0.63
CA THR A 5 -11.44 6.38 1.20
C THR A 5 -11.36 5.21 0.23
N ILE A 6 -10.17 4.63 0.08
CA ILE A 6 -9.97 3.31 -0.52
C ILE A 6 -9.87 2.32 0.64
N SER A 7 -10.69 1.27 0.62
CA SER A 7 -10.70 0.24 1.66
C SER A 7 -10.26 -1.10 1.08
N LEU A 8 -9.40 -1.81 1.80
CA LEU A 8 -8.92 -3.14 1.45
C LEU A 8 -9.32 -4.14 2.55
N PRO A 9 -9.71 -5.37 2.19
CA PRO A 9 -10.22 -6.34 3.16
C PRO A 9 -9.11 -6.98 3.98
N ARG A 10 -9.51 -7.51 5.14
CA ARG A 10 -8.75 -8.56 5.83
C ARG A 10 -8.75 -9.83 4.97
N LEU A 11 -7.58 -10.39 4.72
CA LEU A 11 -7.45 -11.66 4.01
C LEU A 11 -7.76 -12.82 4.97
N ASN A 12 -8.60 -13.75 4.54
CA ASN A 12 -9.03 -14.91 5.32
C ASN A 12 -8.50 -16.25 4.78
N GLY A 13 -7.75 -16.23 3.67
CA GLY A 13 -7.11 -17.41 3.07
C GLY A 13 -5.63 -17.56 3.40
N LEU A 14 -5.07 -16.68 4.24
CA LEU A 14 -3.65 -16.65 4.58
C LEU A 14 -3.48 -16.62 6.11
N SER A 15 -2.32 -17.07 6.59
CA SER A 15 -1.91 -16.95 7.99
C SER A 15 -0.63 -16.11 8.13
N PRO A 16 -0.69 -14.80 7.79
CA PRO A 16 0.49 -13.93 7.77
C PRO A 16 1.13 -13.80 9.15
N THR A 17 2.46 -13.72 9.18
CA THR A 17 3.25 -13.27 10.34
C THR A 17 3.81 -11.86 10.10
N LEU A 18 4.40 -11.26 11.13
CA LEU A 18 5.05 -9.96 11.00
C LEU A 18 6.22 -10.03 10.00
N GLU A 19 7.03 -11.08 10.10
CA GLU A 19 8.19 -11.33 9.25
C GLU A 19 7.78 -11.64 7.82
N SER A 20 6.76 -12.49 7.62
CA SER A 20 6.31 -12.86 6.28
C SER A 20 5.69 -11.67 5.55
N THR A 21 4.95 -10.82 6.27
CA THR A 21 4.36 -9.59 5.69
C THR A 21 5.43 -8.54 5.41
N ALA A 22 6.45 -8.41 6.26
CA ALA A 22 7.58 -7.51 6.01
C ALA A 22 8.36 -7.93 4.74
N LEU A 23 8.65 -9.22 4.58
CA LEU A 23 9.31 -9.74 3.38
C LEU A 23 8.47 -9.50 2.13
N LYS A 24 7.18 -9.85 2.19
CA LYS A 24 6.27 -9.64 1.06
C LYS A 24 6.13 -8.15 0.71
N LEU A 25 6.08 -7.26 1.70
CA LEU A 25 6.02 -5.81 1.46
C LEU A 25 7.23 -5.31 0.65
N MET A 26 8.43 -5.85 0.91
CA MET A 26 9.63 -5.50 0.16
C MET A 26 9.59 -6.04 -1.28
N GLU A 27 9.06 -7.25 -1.48
CA GLU A 27 8.84 -7.85 -2.79
C GLU A 27 7.88 -7.02 -3.63
N GLU A 28 6.68 -6.72 -3.10
CA GLU A 28 5.65 -5.93 -3.78
C GLU A 28 6.15 -4.51 -4.10
N ALA A 29 6.92 -3.90 -3.20
CA ALA A 29 7.52 -2.60 -3.44
C ALA A 29 8.57 -2.64 -4.57
N GLY A 30 9.30 -3.75 -4.70
CA GLY A 30 10.22 -4.00 -5.80
C GLY A 30 9.49 -4.16 -7.14
N GLU A 31 8.39 -4.91 -7.15
CA GLU A 31 7.54 -5.11 -8.34
C GLU A 31 6.91 -3.79 -8.79
N LEU A 32 6.41 -2.98 -7.84
CA LEU A 32 5.93 -1.62 -8.14
C LEU A 32 7.05 -0.73 -8.72
N ALA A 33 8.25 -0.78 -8.14
CA ALA A 33 9.39 -0.01 -8.65
C ALA A 33 9.76 -0.44 -10.08
N GLN A 34 9.71 -1.74 -10.39
CA GLN A 34 9.92 -2.25 -11.73
C GLN A 34 8.83 -1.77 -12.70
N ALA A 35 7.54 -1.84 -12.32
CA ALA A 35 6.44 -1.37 -13.16
C ALA A 35 6.58 0.13 -13.49
N ILE A 36 7.01 0.94 -12.53
CA ILE A 36 7.34 2.36 -12.76
C ILE A 36 8.57 2.52 -13.65
N GLY A 37 9.58 1.65 -13.49
CA GLY A 37 10.78 1.59 -14.32
C GLY A 37 10.47 1.42 -15.80
N LYS A 38 9.56 0.49 -16.13
CA LYS A 38 9.09 0.22 -17.50
C LYS A 38 8.42 1.42 -18.15
N LEU A 39 7.60 2.17 -17.38
CA LEU A 39 6.98 3.41 -17.85
C LEU A 39 8.02 4.48 -18.19
N ARG A 40 9.10 4.57 -17.41
CA ARG A 40 10.06 5.67 -17.47
C ARG A 40 11.38 5.34 -18.19
N GLY A 41 11.54 4.11 -18.69
CA GLY A 41 12.81 3.61 -19.24
C GLY A 41 13.96 3.72 -18.25
N LEU A 42 13.70 3.55 -16.95
CA LEU A 42 14.70 3.66 -15.90
C LEU A 42 15.48 2.35 -15.76
N SER A 43 16.65 2.40 -15.10
CA SER A 43 17.47 1.22 -14.78
C SER A 43 17.89 0.36 -15.99
N GLY A 44 17.97 0.95 -17.18
CA GLY A 44 18.35 0.24 -18.40
C GLY A 44 17.21 -0.56 -19.05
N GLU A 45 15.97 -0.41 -18.58
CA GLU A 45 14.81 -1.03 -19.21
C GLU A 45 14.44 -0.32 -20.52
N ARG A 46 14.11 -1.12 -21.54
CA ARG A 46 13.55 -0.62 -22.79
C ARG A 46 12.07 -0.32 -22.59
N ILE A 47 11.58 0.79 -23.15
CA ILE A 47 10.14 1.09 -23.18
C ILE A 47 9.51 0.15 -24.21
N GLU A 48 9.18 -1.07 -23.77
CA GLU A 48 8.57 -2.12 -24.59
C GLU A 48 7.05 -2.22 -24.39
N VAL A 49 6.51 -1.51 -23.39
CA VAL A 49 5.08 -1.50 -23.05
C VAL A 49 4.45 -0.14 -23.38
N SER A 50 3.17 -0.15 -23.73
CA SER A 50 2.43 1.09 -23.92
C SER A 50 2.21 1.83 -22.59
N GLU A 51 1.98 3.14 -22.64
CA GLU A 51 1.69 3.93 -21.42
C GLU A 51 0.46 3.38 -20.66
N ASN A 52 -0.60 2.99 -21.37
CA ASN A 52 -1.81 2.43 -20.75
C ASN A 52 -1.50 1.11 -20.04
N GLU A 53 -0.74 0.22 -20.69
CA GLU A 53 -0.30 -1.04 -20.11
C GLU A 53 0.56 -0.82 -18.86
N ALA A 54 1.49 0.13 -18.91
CA ALA A 54 2.33 0.47 -17.77
C ALA A 54 1.50 1.04 -16.60
N VAL A 55 0.52 1.91 -16.86
CA VAL A 55 -0.38 2.43 -15.82
C VAL A 55 -1.21 1.31 -15.18
N GLN A 56 -1.68 0.34 -15.97
CA GLN A 56 -2.40 -0.83 -15.44
C GLN A 56 -1.50 -1.69 -14.55
N LEU A 57 -0.26 -1.97 -14.99
CA LEU A 57 0.73 -2.70 -14.18
C LEU A 57 1.03 -1.96 -12.87
N ILE A 58 1.31 -0.65 -12.94
CA ILE A 58 1.56 0.18 -11.75
C ILE A 58 0.37 0.12 -10.79
N THR A 59 -0.86 0.21 -11.31
CA THR A 59 -2.07 0.16 -10.49
C THR A 59 -2.22 -1.18 -9.78
N LYS A 60 -1.93 -2.29 -10.48
CA LYS A 60 -1.94 -3.63 -9.90
C LYS A 60 -0.92 -3.75 -8.77
N GLU A 61 0.35 -3.47 -9.04
CA GLU A 61 1.41 -3.61 -8.04
C GLU A 61 1.21 -2.65 -6.86
N LEU A 62 0.66 -1.45 -7.10
CA LEU A 62 0.32 -0.51 -6.03
C LEU A 62 -0.76 -1.05 -5.09
N LEU A 63 -1.75 -1.77 -5.63
CA LEU A 63 -2.78 -2.43 -4.81
C LEU A 63 -2.21 -3.61 -4.02
N ASP A 64 -1.26 -4.36 -4.59
CA ASP A 64 -0.62 -5.48 -3.90
C ASP A 64 0.28 -4.99 -2.73
N VAL A 65 1.02 -3.89 -2.92
CA VAL A 65 1.73 -3.19 -1.84
C VAL A 65 0.75 -2.73 -0.75
N ALA A 66 -0.35 -2.08 -1.14
CA ALA A 66 -1.33 -1.57 -0.19
C ALA A 66 -2.01 -2.71 0.60
N GLN A 67 -2.38 -3.79 -0.07
CA GLN A 67 -3.01 -4.96 0.55
C GLN A 67 -2.05 -5.64 1.52
N THR A 68 -0.77 -5.77 1.18
CA THR A 68 0.24 -6.35 2.07
C THR A 68 0.44 -5.50 3.32
N ALA A 69 0.48 -4.17 3.18
CA ALA A 69 0.53 -3.26 4.33
C ALA A 69 -0.72 -3.39 5.22
N VAL A 70 -1.91 -3.46 4.63
CA VAL A 70 -3.18 -3.67 5.37
C VAL A 70 -3.18 -5.03 6.07
N SER A 71 -2.70 -6.09 5.43
CA SER A 71 -2.55 -7.41 6.06
C SER A 71 -1.58 -7.37 7.25
N MET A 72 -0.49 -6.61 7.16
CA MET A 72 0.43 -6.39 8.28
C MET A 72 -0.26 -5.63 9.43
N MET A 73 -1.11 -4.65 9.15
CA MET A 73 -1.91 -3.96 10.18
C MET A 73 -2.83 -4.92 10.94
N PHE A 74 -3.51 -5.84 10.23
CA PHE A 74 -4.32 -6.88 10.89
C PHE A 74 -3.47 -7.85 11.73
N VAL A 75 -2.24 -8.18 11.30
CA VAL A 75 -1.30 -8.95 12.14
C VAL A 75 -0.96 -8.19 13.43
N MET A 76 -0.73 -6.88 13.34
CA MET A 76 -0.47 -6.04 14.50
C MET A 76 -1.65 -6.01 15.48
N GLU A 77 -2.86 -5.88 14.96
CA GLU A 77 -4.09 -5.92 15.75
C GLU A 77 -4.27 -7.26 16.46
N GLU A 78 -4.24 -8.35 15.70
CA GLU A 78 -4.61 -9.68 16.20
C GLU A 78 -3.56 -10.31 17.11
N ARG A 79 -2.28 -10.15 16.79
CA ARG A 79 -1.19 -10.82 17.53
C ARG A 79 -0.59 -9.94 18.61
N TYR A 80 -0.65 -8.63 18.45
CA TYR A 80 0.03 -7.68 19.34
C TYR A 80 -0.95 -6.73 20.05
N GLY A 81 -2.26 -6.83 19.76
CA GLY A 81 -3.29 -6.02 20.42
C GLY A 81 -3.23 -4.53 20.05
N VAL A 82 -2.67 -4.20 18.88
CA VAL A 82 -2.60 -2.82 18.41
C VAL A 82 -3.99 -2.35 18.00
N ASP A 83 -4.45 -1.25 18.58
CA ASP A 83 -5.69 -0.58 18.18
C ASP A 83 -5.45 0.19 16.87
N ILE A 84 -5.84 -0.41 15.74
CA ILE A 84 -5.65 0.17 14.41
C ILE A 84 -6.59 1.37 14.19
N GLU A 85 -7.78 1.37 14.78
CA GLU A 85 -8.70 2.52 14.70
C GLU A 85 -8.08 3.76 15.36
N GLN A 86 -7.55 3.61 16.58
CA GLN A 86 -6.84 4.69 17.26
C GLN A 86 -5.59 5.13 16.50
N ALA A 87 -4.83 4.19 15.92
CA ALA A 87 -3.67 4.52 15.10
C ALA A 87 -4.04 5.33 13.84
N LEU A 88 -5.17 5.01 13.21
CA LEU A 88 -5.71 5.77 12.08
C LEU A 88 -6.15 7.17 12.50
N ASP A 89 -6.82 7.32 13.63
CA ASP A 89 -7.22 8.63 14.16
C ASP A 89 -6.01 9.55 14.38
N HIS A 90 -4.98 9.05 15.07
CA HIS A 90 -3.72 9.77 15.24
C HIS A 90 -3.05 10.11 13.90
N HIS A 91 -3.14 9.20 12.92
CA HIS A 91 -2.64 9.44 11.58
C HIS A 91 -3.40 10.58 10.88
N TYR A 92 -4.73 10.60 10.95
CA TYR A 92 -5.54 11.67 10.36
C TYR A 92 -5.28 13.02 11.04
N GLU A 93 -5.16 13.06 12.36
CA GLU A 93 -4.78 14.29 13.08
C GLU A 93 -3.44 14.85 12.61
N LYS A 94 -2.44 13.98 12.39
CA LYS A 94 -1.16 14.37 11.78
C LYS A 94 -1.38 14.96 10.37
N LEU A 95 -2.23 14.35 9.54
CA LEU A 95 -2.50 14.85 8.19
C LEU A 95 -3.21 16.22 8.19
N TYR A 96 -4.16 16.44 9.12
CA TYR A 96 -4.79 17.75 9.31
C TYR A 96 -3.79 18.81 9.76
N ARG A 97 -2.93 18.50 10.73
CA ARG A 97 -1.88 19.42 11.20
C ARG A 97 -0.90 19.83 10.09
N LYS A 98 -0.60 18.90 9.17
CA LYS A 98 0.25 19.16 8.00
C LYS A 98 -0.47 19.87 6.85
N GLY A 99 -1.79 20.08 6.95
CA GLY A 99 -2.61 20.64 5.87
C GLY A 99 -2.81 19.71 4.68
N TYR A 100 -2.46 18.42 4.80
CA TYR A 100 -2.71 17.42 3.76
C TYR A 100 -4.18 17.00 3.71
N LEU A 101 -4.90 17.16 4.82
CA LEU A 101 -6.35 17.12 4.88
C LEU A 101 -6.85 18.46 5.43
N ILE A 102 -8.00 18.91 4.93
CA ILE A 102 -8.66 20.15 5.37
C ILE A 102 -9.96 19.76 6.07
N LYS A 103 -10.12 20.15 7.34
CA LYS A 103 -11.43 20.13 8.00
C LYS A 103 -12.23 21.29 7.41
N LYS A 104 -13.15 20.98 6.49
CA LYS A 104 -14.17 21.92 6.03
C LYS A 104 -15.41 21.78 6.90
#